data_AF-G0V0A3-F1
#
_entry.id   AF-G0V0A3-F1
#
_cell.length_a   1.000
_cell.length_b   1.000
_cell.length_c   1.000
_cell.angle_alpha   90.00
_cell.angle_beta   90.00
_cell.angle_gamma   90.00
#
_symmetry.space_group_name_H-M   'P 1'
#
loop_
_entity.id
_entity.type
_entity.pdbx_description
1 polymer ?
#
loop_
_entity_poly.entity_id
_entity_poly.type
_entity_poly.pdbx_seq_one_letter_code
_entity_poly.pdbx_strand_id
1 'polypeptide(L)'
;MRPDYMAVMFLTSSVMSFNAGMWQIHRRRQKRRLMENHKNIRKPPIHELPPNDAEIDEFEFLPAVFEGSFDNEGSMLVGPRALPSYKGAASNDESTGGFLVMTPFEIAHTGQFVMVNRGWVPIDAGKHRTLLAQYIGEGFAPGEVRGIFRREEYMSASPIWGPNKDNEGPVAADLSWLVIRPWNMIRHYYGRRWGPESLNKSVEEHGTHHYYLEMIENYSGDDQRMVRGHPWPWRRSVDEVTYVHLPPSVHTMYIFFWFSVTLGSLYGMGKCYQRQRELFTLRRRMDAQTALLERRRREDAKAYAEAMQEVERLKKLGSAYATQIGVHKAQPDEQTNSATAAKKES
;
A
#
# COMPACT_ATOMS: atom_id res chain seq x y z
N MET A 1 6.43 10.54 -28.61
CA MET A 1 6.52 10.85 -27.17
C MET A 1 7.94 11.23 -26.81
N ARG A 2 8.15 12.19 -25.91
CA ARG A 2 9.50 12.56 -25.49
C ARG A 2 10.11 11.41 -24.64
N PRO A 3 11.41 11.09 -24.83
CA PRO A 3 12.03 9.93 -24.19
C PRO A 3 12.22 10.06 -22.67
N ASP A 4 12.12 11.28 -22.12
CA ASP A 4 12.05 11.57 -20.68
C ASP A 4 10.78 11.01 -20.02
N TYR A 5 9.60 11.32 -20.56
CA TYR A 5 8.33 10.81 -20.01
C TYR A 5 8.27 9.28 -20.08
N MET A 6 8.75 8.70 -21.19
CA MET A 6 8.79 7.25 -21.34
C MET A 6 9.73 6.58 -20.33
N ALA A 7 10.91 7.15 -20.08
CA ALA A 7 11.82 6.66 -19.06
C ALA A 7 11.17 6.66 -17.67
N VAL A 8 10.46 7.74 -17.32
CA VAL A 8 9.74 7.84 -16.04
C VAL A 8 8.62 6.80 -15.95
N MET A 9 7.81 6.61 -16.99
CA MET A 9 6.75 5.59 -17.00
C MET A 9 7.30 4.16 -16.85
N PHE A 10 8.40 3.86 -17.53
CA PHE A 10 9.07 2.56 -17.38
C PHE A 10 9.67 2.39 -15.98
N LEU A 11 10.24 3.43 -15.40
CA LEU A 11 10.77 3.38 -14.04
C LEU A 11 9.66 3.16 -13.01
N THR A 12 8.55 3.90 -13.09
CA THR A 12 7.41 3.74 -12.17
C THR A 12 6.80 2.35 -12.30
N SER A 13 6.60 1.86 -13.52
CA SER A 13 6.16 0.49 -13.79
C SER A 13 7.10 -0.54 -13.13
N SER A 14 8.42 -0.39 -13.32
CA SER A 14 9.44 -1.29 -12.73
C SER A 14 9.35 -1.33 -11.21
N VAL A 15 9.23 -0.17 -10.56
CA VAL A 15 9.15 -0.08 -9.10
C VAL A 15 7.86 -0.74 -8.60
N MET A 16 6.72 -0.46 -9.23
CA MET A 16 5.43 -1.05 -8.84
C MET A 16 5.41 -2.56 -9.03
N SER A 17 5.86 -3.06 -10.20
CA SER A 17 5.91 -4.49 -10.48
C SER A 17 6.88 -5.23 -9.57
N PHE A 18 8.01 -4.63 -9.21
CA PHE A 18 8.95 -5.24 -8.27
C PHE A 18 8.34 -5.40 -6.88
N ASN A 19 7.70 -4.35 -6.36
CA ASN A 19 7.00 -4.40 -5.07
C ASN A 19 5.87 -5.44 -5.09
N ALA A 20 5.10 -5.51 -6.18
CA ALA A 20 4.10 -6.56 -6.37
C ALA A 20 4.74 -7.96 -6.36
N GLY A 21 5.86 -8.17 -7.05
CA GLY A 21 6.61 -9.43 -7.04
C GLY A 21 7.08 -9.84 -5.64
N MET A 22 7.63 -8.89 -4.87
CA MET A 22 8.03 -9.11 -3.48
C MET A 22 6.84 -9.46 -2.57
N TRP A 23 5.72 -8.76 -2.74
CA TRP A 23 4.48 -9.08 -2.03
C TRP A 23 4.00 -10.50 -2.36
N GLN A 24 4.06 -10.93 -3.63
CA GLN A 24 3.68 -12.30 -4.01
C GLN A 24 4.58 -13.37 -3.35
N ILE A 25 5.89 -13.12 -3.19
CA ILE A 25 6.79 -14.01 -2.46
C ILE A 25 6.34 -14.14 -0.99
N HIS A 26 6.07 -13.02 -0.34
CA HIS A 26 5.62 -13.02 1.06
C HIS A 26 4.27 -13.72 1.20
N ARG A 27 3.30 -13.40 0.34
CA ARG A 27 1.97 -14.01 0.32
C ARG A 27 2.02 -15.51 0.08
N ARG A 28 2.91 -15.97 -0.81
CA ARG A 28 3.16 -17.39 -1.05
C ARG A 28 3.67 -18.09 0.21
N ARG A 29 4.61 -17.48 0.96
CA ARG A 29 5.12 -18.05 2.22
C ARG A 29 4.02 -18.17 3.27
N GLN A 30 3.20 -17.12 3.44
CA GLN A 30 2.04 -17.14 4.34
C GLN A 30 1.06 -18.27 3.97
N LYS A 31 0.70 -18.38 2.68
CA LYS A 31 -0.23 -19.42 2.18
C LYS A 31 0.33 -20.83 2.36
N ARG A 32 1.64 -21.02 2.16
CA ARG A 32 2.29 -22.31 2.41
C ARG A 32 2.23 -22.69 3.89
N ARG A 33 2.57 -21.76 4.78
CA ARG A 33 2.50 -21.99 6.24
C ARG A 33 1.09 -22.30 6.69
N LEU A 34 0.09 -21.59 6.16
CA LEU A 34 -1.33 -21.87 6.43
C LEU A 34 -1.69 -23.32 6.08
N MET A 35 -1.30 -23.82 4.90
CA MET A 35 -1.57 -25.21 4.50
C MET A 35 -0.78 -26.22 5.34
N GLU A 36 0.42 -25.88 5.80
CA GLU A 36 1.17 -26.71 6.75
C GLU A 36 0.41 -26.81 8.08
N ASN A 37 -0.09 -25.70 8.61
CA ASN A 37 -0.89 -25.67 9.83
C ASN A 37 -2.22 -26.42 9.66
N HIS A 38 -2.87 -26.38 8.50
CA HIS A 38 -4.09 -27.17 8.22
C HIS A 38 -3.90 -28.69 8.42
N LYS A 39 -2.67 -29.20 8.31
CA LYS A 39 -2.38 -30.62 8.59
C LYS A 39 -2.65 -30.98 10.06
N ASN A 40 -2.59 -30.00 10.97
CA ASN A 40 -2.87 -30.21 12.39
C ASN A 40 -4.28 -30.69 12.67
N ILE A 41 -5.26 -30.41 11.79
CA ILE A 41 -6.65 -30.87 11.93
C ILE A 41 -6.76 -32.39 12.01
N ARG A 42 -5.82 -33.11 11.40
CA ARG A 42 -5.79 -34.59 11.38
C ARG A 42 -5.13 -35.20 12.61
N LYS A 43 -4.49 -34.40 13.46
CA LYS A 43 -3.87 -34.87 14.69
C LYS A 43 -4.96 -35.21 15.73
N PRO A 44 -4.68 -36.09 16.70
CA PRO A 44 -5.62 -36.35 17.78
C PRO A 44 -5.94 -35.07 18.56
N PRO A 45 -7.17 -34.95 19.10
CA PRO A 45 -7.56 -33.80 19.89
C PRO A 45 -6.76 -33.72 21.19
N ILE A 46 -6.46 -32.50 21.63
CA ILE A 46 -5.90 -32.26 22.95
C ILE A 46 -7.00 -31.93 23.97
N HIS A 47 -6.75 -32.29 25.23
CA HIS A 47 -7.69 -32.12 26.35
C HIS A 47 -7.22 -31.10 27.38
N GLU A 48 -6.01 -30.57 27.20
CA GLU A 48 -5.39 -29.57 28.07
C GLU A 48 -5.00 -28.35 27.23
N LEU A 49 -5.01 -27.16 27.85
CA LEU A 49 -4.58 -25.95 27.16
C LEU A 49 -3.07 -26.01 26.88
N PRO A 50 -2.62 -25.55 25.70
CA PRO A 50 -1.20 -25.37 25.44
C PRO A 50 -0.56 -24.47 26.51
N PRO A 51 0.67 -24.77 26.96
CA PRO A 51 1.35 -23.94 27.93
C PRO A 51 1.58 -22.53 27.38
N ASN A 52 1.67 -21.54 28.28
CA ASN A 52 1.67 -20.12 27.92
C ASN A 52 2.86 -19.68 27.05
N ASP A 53 3.94 -20.48 27.01
CA ASP A 53 5.14 -20.28 26.19
C ASP A 53 5.03 -20.88 24.77
N ALA A 54 4.01 -21.70 24.50
CA ALA A 54 3.82 -22.31 23.20
C ALA A 54 3.46 -21.28 22.12
N GLU A 55 4.16 -21.30 20.98
CA GLU A 55 3.81 -20.47 19.85
C GLU A 55 2.52 -20.96 19.18
N ILE A 56 1.57 -20.05 18.95
CA ILE A 56 0.30 -20.35 18.25
C ILE A 56 0.52 -21.03 16.89
N ASP A 57 1.65 -20.80 16.26
CA ASP A 57 2.01 -21.38 14.97
C ASP A 57 2.09 -22.91 15.00
N GLU A 58 2.43 -23.48 16.15
CA GLU A 58 2.66 -24.92 16.33
C GLU A 58 1.34 -25.70 16.47
N PHE A 59 0.35 -25.08 17.12
CA PHE A 59 -0.94 -25.70 17.45
C PHE A 59 -2.15 -25.06 16.75
N GLU A 60 -1.95 -24.05 15.88
CA GLU A 60 -3.05 -23.54 15.04
C GLU A 60 -3.70 -24.70 14.26
N PHE A 61 -5.04 -24.73 14.24
CA PHE A 61 -5.88 -25.79 13.68
C PHE A 61 -5.79 -27.17 14.36
N LEU A 62 -5.08 -27.29 15.48
CA LEU A 62 -5.11 -28.53 16.27
C LEU A 62 -6.51 -28.69 16.90
N PRO A 63 -7.14 -29.88 16.79
CA PRO A 63 -8.41 -30.13 17.47
C PRO A 63 -8.25 -30.12 18.98
N ALA A 64 -9.26 -29.63 19.69
CA ALA A 64 -9.31 -29.64 21.14
C ALA A 64 -10.71 -30.00 21.64
N VAL A 65 -10.74 -30.68 22.78
CA VAL A 65 -11.96 -31.11 23.45
C VAL A 65 -11.86 -30.76 24.92
N PHE A 66 -12.74 -29.87 25.37
CA PHE A 66 -12.79 -29.43 26.75
C PHE A 66 -14.20 -29.61 27.32
N GLU A 67 -14.28 -30.13 28.54
CA GLU A 67 -15.52 -30.16 29.32
C GLU A 67 -15.54 -28.97 30.28
N GLY A 68 -16.71 -28.40 30.53
CA GLY A 68 -16.79 -27.17 31.31
C GLY A 68 -18.15 -26.48 31.21
N SER A 69 -18.15 -25.17 31.36
CA SER A 69 -19.36 -24.37 31.28
C SER A 69 -19.16 -23.07 30.49
N PHE A 70 -20.16 -22.74 29.68
CA PHE A 70 -20.21 -21.48 28.95
C PHE A 70 -20.84 -20.39 29.81
N ASP A 71 -20.19 -19.24 29.92
CA ASP A 71 -20.83 -18.03 30.42
C ASP A 71 -21.54 -17.30 29.27
N ASN A 72 -22.81 -17.64 29.03
CA ASN A 72 -23.59 -16.99 27.98
C ASN A 72 -23.78 -15.50 28.23
N GLU A 73 -23.79 -15.07 29.49
CA GLU A 73 -23.92 -13.68 29.88
C GLU A 73 -22.66 -12.86 29.59
N GLY A 74 -21.51 -13.51 29.58
CA GLY A 74 -20.22 -12.94 29.18
C GLY A 74 -19.99 -12.87 27.67
N SER A 75 -20.92 -13.38 26.85
CA SER A 75 -20.75 -13.46 25.40
C SER A 75 -20.63 -12.09 24.74
N MET A 76 -19.70 -12.00 23.79
CA MET A 76 -19.39 -10.81 23.01
C MET A 76 -19.65 -11.06 21.53
N LEU A 77 -20.05 -10.03 20.81
CA LEU A 77 -20.31 -10.09 19.37
C LEU A 77 -19.11 -9.56 18.60
N VAL A 78 -18.74 -10.21 17.50
CA VAL A 78 -17.67 -9.73 16.62
C VAL A 78 -18.21 -9.55 15.21
N GLY A 79 -18.20 -8.32 14.70
CA GLY A 79 -18.74 -8.01 13.38
C GLY A 79 -18.75 -6.52 13.03
N PRO A 80 -19.33 -6.16 11.87
CA PRO A 80 -20.15 -7.01 11.00
C PRO A 80 -19.34 -8.08 10.26
N ARG A 81 -19.86 -9.31 10.18
CA ARG A 81 -19.32 -10.43 9.40
C ARG A 81 -20.36 -10.95 8.43
N ALA A 82 -19.95 -11.20 7.18
CA ALA A 82 -20.79 -11.93 6.24
C ALA A 82 -20.99 -13.38 6.70
N LEU A 83 -22.09 -14.00 6.29
CA LEU A 83 -22.32 -15.42 6.51
C LEU A 83 -21.11 -16.21 5.98
N PRO A 84 -20.48 -17.06 6.80
CA PRO A 84 -19.33 -17.83 6.37
C PRO A 84 -19.77 -18.93 5.39
N SER A 85 -19.72 -18.64 4.09
CA SER A 85 -19.94 -19.62 3.03
C SER A 85 -18.92 -19.44 1.91
N TYR A 86 -18.31 -20.54 1.47
CA TYR A 86 -17.36 -20.52 0.35
C TYR A 86 -18.05 -20.40 -1.02
N LYS A 87 -19.36 -20.63 -1.10
CA LYS A 87 -20.15 -20.62 -2.35
C LYS A 87 -20.55 -19.21 -2.84
N GLY A 88 -19.91 -18.16 -2.30
CA GLY A 88 -20.32 -16.78 -2.52
C GLY A 88 -21.41 -16.38 -1.55
N ALA A 89 -21.57 -15.07 -1.33
CA ALA A 89 -22.61 -14.52 -0.48
C ALA A 89 -23.96 -15.14 -0.89
N ALA A 90 -24.56 -15.94 0.00
CA ALA A 90 -25.88 -16.50 -0.23
C ALA A 90 -26.80 -15.33 -0.58
N SER A 91 -27.54 -15.40 -1.68
CA SER A 91 -28.41 -14.32 -2.17
C SER A 91 -29.68 -14.13 -1.32
N ASN A 92 -29.64 -14.47 -0.03
CA ASN A 92 -30.78 -14.42 0.88
C ASN A 92 -30.68 -13.17 1.75
N ASP A 93 -31.80 -12.56 2.12
CA ASP A 93 -31.85 -11.36 3.00
C ASP A 93 -31.09 -11.56 4.33
N GLU A 94 -30.96 -12.79 4.82
CA GLU A 94 -30.18 -13.14 6.02
C GLU A 94 -28.65 -13.06 5.84
N SER A 95 -28.14 -12.95 4.61
CA SER A 95 -26.70 -12.80 4.32
C SER A 95 -26.21 -11.36 4.44
N THR A 96 -27.09 -10.40 4.70
CA THR A 96 -26.81 -8.95 4.65
C THR A 96 -25.79 -8.51 5.71
N GLY A 97 -25.57 -9.36 6.72
CA GLY A 97 -24.55 -9.20 7.75
C GLY A 97 -24.94 -9.93 9.02
N GLY A 98 -23.97 -10.18 9.89
CA GLY A 98 -24.19 -10.79 11.19
C GLY A 98 -22.96 -10.68 12.06
N PHE A 99 -22.93 -11.48 13.11
CA PHE A 99 -21.88 -11.44 14.12
C PHE A 99 -21.36 -12.83 14.40
N LEU A 100 -20.07 -12.95 14.73
CA LEU A 100 -19.54 -14.13 15.39
C LEU A 100 -19.76 -13.98 16.89
N VAL A 101 -20.20 -15.06 17.55
CA VAL A 101 -20.40 -15.06 18.99
C VAL A 101 -19.17 -15.65 19.67
N MET A 102 -18.48 -14.80 20.43
CA MET A 102 -17.34 -15.18 21.26
C MET A 102 -17.81 -15.32 22.70
N THR A 103 -17.78 -16.52 23.23
CA THR A 103 -18.27 -16.84 24.57
C THR A 103 -17.11 -17.28 25.47
N PRO A 104 -16.95 -16.71 26.67
CA PRO A 104 -16.02 -17.22 27.67
C PRO A 104 -16.45 -18.62 28.11
N PHE A 105 -15.51 -19.58 28.07
CA PHE A 105 -15.73 -20.95 28.50
C PHE A 105 -14.79 -21.28 29.65
N GLU A 106 -15.37 -21.66 30.78
CA GLU A 106 -14.64 -22.13 31.96
C GLU A 106 -14.39 -23.63 31.85
N ILE A 107 -13.12 -24.01 31.79
CA ILE A 107 -12.71 -25.41 31.68
C ILE A 107 -12.86 -26.08 33.04
N ALA A 108 -13.53 -27.24 33.06
CA ALA A 108 -13.69 -28.05 34.26
C ALA A 108 -12.33 -28.44 34.83
N HIS A 109 -12.26 -28.57 36.16
CA HIS A 109 -11.07 -28.95 36.94
C HIS A 109 -9.95 -27.92 36.99
N THR A 110 -9.67 -27.17 35.91
CA THR A 110 -8.63 -26.13 35.91
C THR A 110 -9.17 -24.76 36.31
N GLY A 111 -10.46 -24.49 36.08
CA GLY A 111 -11.06 -23.17 36.31
C GLY A 111 -10.52 -22.10 35.35
N GLN A 112 -9.75 -22.48 34.34
CA GLN A 112 -9.20 -21.54 33.36
C GLN A 112 -10.26 -21.15 32.35
N PHE A 113 -10.21 -19.90 31.87
CA PHE A 113 -11.12 -19.45 30.81
C PHE A 113 -10.44 -19.42 29.44
N VAL A 114 -11.13 -19.96 28.45
CA VAL A 114 -10.77 -19.84 27.04
C VAL A 114 -11.91 -19.16 26.28
N MET A 115 -11.56 -18.29 25.33
CA MET A 115 -12.55 -17.70 24.43
C MET A 115 -12.94 -18.71 23.36
N VAL A 116 -14.23 -18.97 23.22
CA VAL A 116 -14.78 -19.90 22.23
C VAL A 116 -15.61 -19.15 21.21
N ASN A 117 -15.26 -19.27 19.94
CA ASN A 117 -16.11 -18.87 18.83
C ASN A 117 -17.18 -19.96 18.62
N ARG A 118 -18.42 -19.68 19.05
CA ARG A 118 -19.55 -20.61 18.94
C ARG A 118 -20.13 -20.70 17.53
N GLY A 119 -19.87 -19.70 16.70
CA GLY A 119 -20.39 -19.59 15.34
C GLY A 119 -20.98 -18.22 15.03
N TRP A 120 -21.60 -18.13 13.86
CA TRP A 120 -22.21 -16.94 13.29
C TRP A 120 -23.71 -16.88 13.63
N VAL A 121 -24.20 -15.67 13.91
CA VAL A 121 -25.61 -15.35 14.16
C VAL A 121 -26.04 -14.17 13.26
N PRO A 122 -27.33 -14.11 12.87
CA PRO A 122 -27.81 -13.03 12.00
C PRO A 122 -27.78 -11.68 12.72
N ILE A 123 -27.76 -10.59 11.96
CA ILE A 123 -27.69 -9.22 12.51
C ILE A 123 -28.78 -8.91 13.54
N ASP A 124 -29.96 -9.54 13.42
CA ASP A 124 -31.06 -9.42 14.37
C ASP A 124 -30.67 -9.85 15.79
N ALA A 125 -29.77 -10.84 15.92
CA ALA A 125 -29.30 -11.32 17.21
C ALA A 125 -28.54 -10.24 18.00
N GLY A 126 -27.90 -9.28 17.31
CA GLY A 126 -27.15 -8.20 17.93
C GLY A 126 -27.99 -7.01 18.41
N LYS A 127 -29.28 -6.94 18.06
CA LYS A 127 -30.14 -5.80 18.44
C LYS A 127 -30.37 -5.71 19.95
N HIS A 128 -30.62 -6.86 20.59
CA HIS A 128 -30.87 -6.96 22.02
C HIS A 128 -30.30 -8.25 22.59
N ARG A 129 -29.80 -8.20 23.83
CA ARG A 129 -29.23 -9.38 24.52
C ARG A 129 -30.23 -10.54 24.65
N THR A 130 -31.51 -10.23 24.81
CA THR A 130 -32.59 -11.24 24.85
C THR A 130 -32.78 -11.96 23.52
N LEU A 131 -32.48 -11.32 22.38
CA LEU A 131 -32.49 -11.97 21.07
C LEU A 131 -31.27 -12.87 20.92
N LEU A 132 -30.09 -12.41 21.34
CA LEU A 132 -28.89 -13.26 21.36
C LEU A 132 -29.11 -14.53 22.18
N ALA A 133 -29.73 -14.41 23.36
CA ALA A 133 -30.06 -15.52 24.24
C ALA A 133 -30.93 -16.61 23.57
N GLN A 134 -31.76 -16.27 22.58
CA GLN A 134 -32.53 -17.26 21.81
C GLN A 134 -31.62 -18.19 21.00
N TYR A 135 -30.48 -17.67 20.52
CA TYR A 135 -29.52 -18.41 19.72
C TYR A 135 -28.50 -19.19 20.57
N ILE A 136 -28.10 -18.66 21.73
CA ILE A 136 -27.00 -19.24 22.54
C ILE A 136 -27.42 -19.77 23.92
N GLY A 137 -28.60 -19.41 24.41
CA GLY A 137 -29.06 -19.68 25.77
C GLY A 137 -28.75 -18.56 26.76
N GLU A 138 -29.06 -18.81 28.04
CA GLU A 138 -28.88 -17.87 29.15
C GLU A 138 -28.05 -18.52 30.27
N GLY A 139 -27.40 -17.68 31.08
CA GLY A 139 -26.63 -18.10 32.25
C GLY A 139 -25.46 -19.04 31.95
N PHE A 140 -25.06 -19.79 32.98
CA PHE A 140 -24.04 -20.82 32.90
C PHE A 140 -24.63 -22.11 32.34
N ALA A 141 -24.17 -22.50 31.16
CA ALA A 141 -24.59 -23.74 30.53
C ALA A 141 -23.43 -24.74 30.56
N PRO A 142 -23.57 -25.91 31.25
CA PRO A 142 -22.58 -26.96 31.14
C PRO A 142 -22.56 -27.50 29.71
N GLY A 143 -21.37 -27.80 29.20
CA GLY A 143 -21.22 -28.31 27.85
C GLY A 143 -19.81 -28.78 27.54
N GLU A 144 -19.70 -29.56 26.47
CA GLU A 144 -18.44 -29.99 25.90
C GLU A 144 -18.12 -29.10 24.69
N VAL A 145 -16.97 -28.43 24.72
CA VAL A 145 -16.48 -27.68 23.56
C VAL A 145 -15.57 -28.57 22.76
N ARG A 146 -15.95 -28.82 21.52
CA ARG A 146 -15.12 -29.48 20.53
C ARG A 146 -14.84 -28.50 19.39
N GLY A 147 -13.57 -28.19 19.16
CA GLY A 147 -13.19 -27.15 18.22
C GLY A 147 -11.74 -27.24 17.76
N ILE A 148 -11.27 -26.19 17.10
CA ILE A 148 -9.88 -26.05 16.64
C ILE A 148 -9.27 -24.74 17.13
N PHE A 149 -7.98 -24.75 17.47
CA PHE A 149 -7.31 -23.51 17.85
C PHE A 149 -7.16 -22.55 16.68
N ARG A 150 -7.41 -21.27 16.95
CA ARG A 150 -7.28 -20.18 15.99
C ARG A 150 -6.51 -19.03 16.61
N ARG A 151 -5.69 -18.40 15.78
CA ARG A 151 -4.99 -17.16 16.13
C ARG A 151 -5.97 -16.00 16.18
N GLU A 152 -5.71 -15.06 17.09
CA GLU A 152 -6.35 -13.75 17.10
C GLU A 152 -6.23 -12.99 15.77
N GLU A 153 -7.18 -12.09 15.57
CA GLU A 153 -7.22 -11.21 14.41
C GLU A 153 -6.62 -9.84 14.74
N TYR A 154 -6.15 -9.15 13.69
CA TYR A 154 -5.61 -7.80 13.79
C TYR A 154 -6.19 -6.96 12.67
N MET A 155 -6.73 -5.78 13.00
CA MET A 155 -6.91 -4.74 12.00
C MET A 155 -5.57 -4.13 11.66
N SER A 156 -5.34 -3.98 10.35
CA SER A 156 -4.07 -3.47 9.82
C SER A 156 -3.78 -2.10 10.40
N ALA A 157 -2.59 -1.97 11.00
CA ALA A 157 -2.07 -0.67 11.41
C ALA A 157 -1.70 0.14 10.17
N SER A 158 -1.96 1.45 10.22
CA SER A 158 -1.49 2.34 9.17
C SER A 158 -0.01 2.63 9.41
N PRO A 159 0.86 2.52 8.39
CA PRO A 159 2.24 2.97 8.52
C PRO A 159 2.36 4.48 8.79
N ILE A 160 1.31 5.26 8.55
CA ILE A 160 1.26 6.72 8.77
C ILE A 160 0.58 7.06 10.11
N TRP A 161 -0.47 6.33 10.47
CA TRP A 161 -1.37 6.70 11.59
C TRP A 161 -1.19 5.84 12.85
N GLY A 162 -0.27 4.86 12.80
CA GLY A 162 0.04 4.01 13.95
C GLY A 162 -0.95 2.85 14.14
N PRO A 163 -0.94 2.21 15.32
CA PRO A 163 -1.82 1.09 15.64
C PRO A 163 -3.29 1.53 15.64
N ASN A 164 -4.18 0.65 15.18
CA ASN A 164 -5.62 0.92 15.21
C ASN A 164 -6.18 0.66 16.62
N LYS A 165 -6.78 1.70 17.23
CA LYS A 165 -7.39 1.66 18.58
C LYS A 165 -8.52 0.64 18.68
N ASP A 166 -9.20 0.35 17.57
CA ASP A 166 -10.31 -0.60 17.54
C ASP A 166 -9.84 -2.06 17.76
N ASN A 167 -8.53 -2.31 17.87
CA ASN A 167 -7.98 -3.60 18.33
C ASN A 167 -8.00 -3.75 19.86
N GLU A 168 -8.15 -2.67 20.62
CA GLU A 168 -7.92 -2.65 22.07
C GLU A 168 -9.19 -2.93 22.88
N GLY A 169 -10.37 -2.65 22.33
CA GLY A 169 -11.63 -2.75 23.07
C GLY A 169 -12.87 -2.88 22.20
N PRO A 170 -14.05 -3.02 22.83
CA PRO A 170 -15.32 -3.02 22.13
C PRO A 170 -15.60 -1.64 21.51
N VAL A 171 -16.20 -1.64 20.32
CA VAL A 171 -16.50 -0.43 19.56
C VAL A 171 -17.87 0.14 19.93
N ALA A 172 -18.77 -0.67 20.47
CA ALA A 172 -20.04 -0.19 21.01
C ALA A 172 -20.39 -0.78 22.39
N ALA A 173 -21.36 -0.13 23.04
CA ALA A 173 -21.80 -0.43 24.41
C ALA A 173 -22.44 -1.81 24.57
N ASP A 174 -22.82 -2.45 23.46
CA ASP A 174 -23.35 -3.82 23.38
C ASP A 174 -22.26 -4.90 23.41
N LEU A 175 -21.00 -4.53 23.70
CA LEU A 175 -19.83 -5.41 23.63
C LEU A 175 -19.55 -5.95 22.23
N SER A 176 -19.89 -5.18 21.18
CA SER A 176 -19.50 -5.52 19.83
C SER A 176 -18.04 -5.13 19.56
N TRP A 177 -17.28 -6.07 19.00
CA TRP A 177 -15.88 -5.91 18.59
C TRP A 177 -15.79 -5.97 17.07
N LEU A 178 -14.84 -5.24 16.48
CA LEU A 178 -14.57 -5.35 15.04
C LEU A 178 -13.68 -6.58 14.72
N VAL A 179 -12.80 -6.94 15.64
CA VAL A 179 -11.82 -8.04 15.49
C VAL A 179 -11.83 -8.98 16.69
N ILE A 180 -11.49 -10.25 16.44
CA ILE A 180 -11.37 -11.25 17.50
C ILE A 180 -10.04 -11.05 18.21
N ARG A 181 -10.08 -10.54 19.44
CA ARG A 181 -8.91 -10.24 20.29
C ARG A 181 -9.04 -10.96 21.63
N PRO A 182 -8.84 -12.29 21.68
CA PRO A 182 -9.17 -13.11 22.85
C PRO A 182 -8.57 -12.58 24.16
N TRP A 183 -7.31 -12.13 24.12
CA TRP A 183 -6.64 -11.51 25.27
C TRP A 183 -7.35 -10.25 25.79
N ASN A 184 -7.73 -9.34 24.91
CA ASN A 184 -8.42 -8.11 25.30
C ASN A 184 -9.87 -8.40 25.70
N MET A 185 -10.53 -9.29 24.98
CA MET A 185 -11.90 -9.72 25.24
C MET A 185 -12.02 -10.36 26.63
N ILE A 186 -11.09 -11.24 27.00
CA ILE A 186 -11.17 -11.93 28.30
C ILE A 186 -10.88 -10.97 29.46
N ARG A 187 -9.92 -10.05 29.30
CA ARG A 187 -9.66 -9.01 30.31
C ARG A 187 -10.85 -8.07 30.48
N HIS A 188 -11.49 -7.70 29.37
CA HIS A 188 -12.73 -6.93 29.40
C HIS A 188 -13.84 -7.69 30.14
N TYR A 189 -13.98 -8.99 29.88
CA TYR A 189 -14.93 -9.85 30.58
C TYR A 189 -14.64 -9.92 32.10
N TYR A 190 -13.40 -10.16 32.50
CA TYR A 190 -13.00 -10.21 33.91
C TYR A 190 -13.28 -8.90 34.64
N GLY A 191 -12.90 -7.76 34.04
CA GLY A 191 -13.16 -6.44 34.62
C GLY A 191 -14.65 -6.16 34.80
N ARG A 192 -15.50 -6.64 33.89
CA ARG A 192 -16.96 -6.53 34.00
C ARG A 192 -17.55 -7.47 35.05
N ARG A 193 -17.04 -8.69 35.16
CA ARG A 193 -17.59 -9.75 36.02
C ARG A 193 -17.17 -9.62 37.48
N TRP A 194 -15.88 -9.38 37.73
CA TRP A 194 -15.28 -9.35 39.07
C TRP A 194 -14.76 -7.97 39.48
N GLY A 195 -14.98 -6.96 38.64
CA GLY A 195 -14.54 -5.59 38.86
C GLY A 195 -13.11 -5.33 38.38
N PRO A 196 -12.77 -4.06 38.09
CA PRO A 196 -11.46 -3.69 37.56
C PRO A 196 -10.32 -3.89 38.57
N GLU A 197 -10.60 -3.80 39.87
CA GLU A 197 -9.61 -3.97 40.94
C GLU A 197 -9.12 -5.44 41.03
N SER A 198 -10.01 -6.39 40.76
CA SER A 198 -9.71 -7.83 40.79
C SER A 198 -9.06 -8.32 39.49
N LEU A 199 -8.92 -7.47 38.47
CA LEU A 199 -8.53 -7.91 37.12
C LEU A 199 -7.23 -8.70 37.10
N ASN A 200 -6.17 -8.19 37.75
CA ASN A 200 -4.87 -8.88 37.75
C ASN A 200 -4.96 -10.22 38.46
N LYS A 201 -5.70 -10.29 39.56
CA LYS A 201 -5.95 -11.54 40.30
C LYS A 201 -6.72 -12.54 39.42
N SER A 202 -7.78 -12.12 38.74
CA SER A 202 -8.54 -12.98 37.82
C SER A 202 -7.68 -13.46 36.64
N VAL A 203 -6.77 -12.62 36.13
CA VAL A 203 -5.82 -13.01 35.08
C VAL A 203 -4.83 -14.07 35.59
N GLU A 204 -4.35 -13.95 36.82
CA GLU A 204 -3.46 -14.92 37.45
C GLU A 204 -4.17 -16.24 37.77
N GLU A 205 -5.42 -16.18 38.25
CA GLU A 205 -6.20 -17.36 38.63
C GLU A 205 -6.74 -18.13 37.41
N HIS A 206 -7.32 -17.42 36.45
CA HIS A 206 -8.06 -18.03 35.33
C HIS A 206 -7.27 -18.06 34.02
N GLY A 207 -6.14 -17.34 33.93
CA GLY A 207 -5.34 -17.24 32.72
C GLY A 207 -5.95 -16.34 31.64
N THR A 208 -5.10 -15.99 30.67
CA THR A 208 -5.49 -15.23 29.47
C THR A 208 -4.64 -15.66 28.28
N HIS A 209 -5.26 -15.76 27.10
CA HIS A 209 -4.60 -16.32 25.91
C HIS A 209 -4.76 -15.42 24.67
N HIS A 210 -3.77 -15.46 23.77
CA HIS A 210 -3.78 -14.78 22.45
C HIS A 210 -4.42 -15.62 21.34
N TYR A 211 -5.09 -16.70 21.72
CA TYR A 211 -5.76 -17.63 20.83
C TYR A 211 -7.18 -17.90 21.32
N TYR A 212 -8.02 -18.40 20.44
CA TYR A 212 -9.37 -18.83 20.75
C TYR A 212 -9.65 -20.19 20.16
N LEU A 213 -10.69 -20.84 20.66
CA LEU A 213 -11.16 -22.11 20.14
C LEU A 213 -12.35 -21.85 19.20
N GLU A 214 -12.31 -22.38 17.99
CA GLU A 214 -13.41 -22.26 17.04
C GLU A 214 -14.19 -23.57 16.96
N MET A 215 -15.48 -23.52 17.28
CA MET A 215 -16.38 -24.65 17.11
C MET A 215 -16.72 -24.86 15.63
N ILE A 216 -16.64 -26.10 15.17
CA ILE A 216 -16.94 -26.48 13.79
C ILE A 216 -18.10 -27.49 13.74
N GLU A 217 -18.75 -27.58 12.58
CA GLU A 217 -19.99 -28.35 12.39
C GLU A 217 -19.87 -29.83 12.83
N ASN A 218 -18.76 -30.51 12.48
CA ASN A 218 -18.52 -31.92 12.80
C ASN A 218 -18.42 -32.22 14.31
N TYR A 219 -18.38 -31.18 15.13
CA TYR A 219 -18.12 -31.24 16.56
C TYR A 219 -19.29 -30.70 17.39
N SER A 220 -20.45 -30.52 16.73
CA SER A 220 -21.55 -29.70 17.19
C SER A 220 -22.51 -30.34 18.21
N GLY A 221 -22.00 -31.04 19.22
CA GLY A 221 -22.82 -31.51 20.34
C GLY A 221 -23.70 -30.40 20.94
N ASP A 222 -24.86 -30.81 21.47
CA ASP A 222 -25.94 -30.23 22.33
C ASP A 222 -26.17 -28.71 22.48
N ASP A 223 -25.29 -27.85 22.00
CA ASP A 223 -25.34 -26.40 22.18
C ASP A 223 -26.14 -25.67 21.09
N GLN A 224 -26.37 -26.31 19.94
CA GLN A 224 -27.16 -25.69 18.87
C GLN A 224 -28.64 -25.65 19.20
N ARG A 225 -29.26 -24.49 18.98
CA ARG A 225 -30.69 -24.23 19.20
C ARG A 225 -31.41 -24.05 17.87
N MET A 226 -32.60 -24.63 17.77
CA MET A 226 -33.46 -24.47 16.60
C MET A 226 -34.20 -23.13 16.68
N VAL A 227 -33.84 -22.18 15.82
CA VAL A 227 -34.52 -20.88 15.70
C VAL A 227 -34.89 -20.67 14.24
N ARG A 228 -36.17 -20.36 13.97
CA ARG A 228 -36.71 -20.20 12.61
C ARG A 228 -36.44 -21.42 11.68
N GLY A 229 -36.43 -22.63 12.23
CA GLY A 229 -36.23 -23.86 11.47
C GLY A 229 -34.78 -24.20 11.11
N HIS A 230 -33.81 -23.43 11.60
CA HIS A 230 -32.38 -23.68 11.39
C HIS A 230 -31.64 -23.86 12.73
N PRO A 231 -30.57 -24.68 12.76
CA PRO A 231 -29.71 -24.80 13.93
C PRO A 231 -28.78 -23.60 14.01
N TRP A 232 -28.76 -22.94 15.17
CA TRP A 232 -27.90 -21.80 15.46
C TRP A 232 -27.06 -22.05 16.72
N PRO A 233 -25.89 -21.42 16.87
CA PRO A 233 -25.20 -20.59 15.89
C PRO A 233 -24.69 -21.39 14.68
N TRP A 234 -24.56 -20.70 13.53
CA TRP A 234 -24.06 -21.30 12.31
C TRP A 234 -22.55 -21.53 12.40
N ARG A 235 -22.09 -22.77 12.20
CA ARG A 235 -20.67 -23.13 12.33
C ARG A 235 -20.08 -23.41 10.95
N ARG A 236 -18.78 -23.19 10.81
CA ARG A 236 -18.07 -23.56 9.58
C ARG A 236 -17.81 -25.06 9.57
N SER A 237 -17.86 -25.65 8.38
CA SER A 237 -17.39 -27.02 8.17
C SER A 237 -15.86 -27.07 8.13
N VAL A 238 -15.28 -28.27 8.31
CA VAL A 238 -13.81 -28.46 8.18
C VAL A 238 -13.32 -28.03 6.80
N ASP A 239 -14.09 -28.32 5.76
CA ASP A 239 -13.75 -27.96 4.38
C ASP A 239 -13.75 -26.44 4.18
N GLU A 240 -14.70 -25.72 4.80
CA GLU A 240 -14.76 -24.26 4.76
C GLU A 240 -13.59 -23.60 5.50
N VAL A 241 -13.22 -24.15 6.66
CA VAL A 241 -12.07 -23.66 7.43
C VAL A 241 -10.76 -23.89 6.66
N THR A 242 -10.63 -25.06 6.03
CA THR A 242 -9.40 -25.45 5.32
C THR A 242 -9.30 -24.91 3.90
N TYR A 243 -10.38 -24.29 3.40
CA TYR A 243 -10.41 -23.73 2.07
C TYR A 243 -9.40 -22.57 1.93
N VAL A 244 -8.47 -22.73 0.99
CA VAL A 244 -7.49 -21.69 0.65
C VAL A 244 -7.79 -21.15 -0.74
N HIS A 245 -8.42 -19.97 -0.80
CA HIS A 245 -8.56 -19.25 -2.06
C HIS A 245 -7.16 -18.88 -2.60
N LEU A 246 -6.91 -19.22 -3.87
CA LEU A 246 -5.62 -19.08 -4.58
C LEU A 246 -4.47 -19.83 -3.90
N PRO A 247 -4.11 -21.05 -4.36
CA PRO A 247 -3.04 -21.82 -3.75
C PRO A 247 -1.65 -21.18 -3.99
N PRO A 248 -0.62 -21.59 -3.23
CA PRO A 248 0.74 -21.06 -3.40
C PRO A 248 1.32 -21.19 -4.82
N SER A 249 0.87 -22.17 -5.60
CA SER A 249 1.26 -22.35 -7.01
C SER A 249 0.83 -21.17 -7.88
N VAL A 250 -0.36 -20.63 -7.67
CA VAL A 250 -0.85 -19.45 -8.39
C VAL A 250 -0.02 -18.22 -8.02
N HIS A 251 0.34 -18.06 -6.74
CA HIS A 251 1.28 -17.01 -6.34
C HIS A 251 2.67 -17.18 -6.98
N THR A 252 3.17 -18.41 -7.14
CA THR A 252 4.40 -18.67 -7.91
C THR A 252 4.30 -18.15 -9.34
N MET A 253 3.18 -18.39 -10.04
CA MET A 253 2.96 -17.88 -11.39
C MET A 253 3.02 -16.34 -11.44
N TYR A 254 2.38 -15.67 -10.48
CA TYR A 254 2.41 -14.22 -10.38
C TYR A 254 3.79 -13.65 -10.03
N ILE A 255 4.61 -14.37 -9.27
CA ILE A 255 6.02 -13.98 -9.02
C ILE A 255 6.73 -13.85 -10.36
N PHE A 256 6.69 -14.88 -11.21
CA PHE A 256 7.32 -14.83 -12.53
C PHE A 256 6.76 -13.70 -13.39
N PHE A 257 5.44 -13.56 -13.46
CA PHE A 257 4.79 -12.47 -14.20
C PHE A 257 5.31 -11.09 -13.80
N TRP A 258 5.30 -10.76 -12.50
CA TRP A 258 5.70 -9.43 -12.03
C TRP A 258 7.20 -9.15 -12.17
N PHE A 259 8.05 -10.17 -11.98
CA PHE A 259 9.48 -10.00 -12.23
C PHE A 259 9.81 -9.88 -13.73
N SER A 260 9.06 -10.56 -14.62
CA SER A 260 9.17 -10.37 -16.06
C SER A 260 8.76 -8.94 -16.48
N VAL A 261 7.66 -8.41 -15.93
CA VAL A 261 7.25 -7.01 -16.17
C VAL A 261 8.31 -6.03 -15.67
N THR A 262 8.90 -6.30 -14.50
CA THR A 262 10.00 -5.49 -13.94
C THR A 262 11.20 -5.48 -14.89
N LEU A 263 11.63 -6.65 -15.35
CA LEU A 263 12.77 -6.77 -16.25
C LEU A 263 12.52 -6.07 -17.60
N GLY A 264 11.33 -6.26 -18.18
CA GLY A 264 10.94 -5.60 -19.42
C GLY A 264 10.86 -4.08 -19.29
N SER A 265 10.36 -3.59 -18.15
CA SER A 265 10.28 -2.16 -17.86
C SER A 265 11.66 -1.53 -17.66
N LEU A 266 12.57 -2.20 -16.93
CA LEU A 266 13.96 -1.76 -16.78
C LEU A 266 14.71 -1.75 -18.13
N TYR A 267 14.44 -2.73 -18.99
CA TYR A 267 14.98 -2.76 -20.35
C TYR A 267 14.49 -1.54 -21.17
N GLY A 268 13.18 -1.25 -21.13
CA GLY A 268 12.60 -0.08 -21.79
C GLY A 268 13.20 1.24 -21.28
N MET A 269 13.34 1.38 -19.96
CA MET A 269 14.01 2.53 -19.33
C MET A 269 15.45 2.68 -19.83
N GLY A 270 16.21 1.58 -19.90
CA GLY A 270 17.58 1.57 -20.42
C GLY A 270 17.67 2.08 -21.86
N LYS A 271 16.72 1.71 -22.72
CA LYS A 271 16.63 2.22 -24.10
C LYS A 271 16.30 3.70 -24.15
N CYS A 272 15.38 4.18 -23.33
CA CYS A 272 15.06 5.61 -23.25
C CYS A 272 16.27 6.42 -22.78
N TYR A 273 17.02 5.92 -21.79
CA TYR A 273 18.25 6.55 -21.30
C TYR A 273 19.33 6.64 -22.37
N GLN A 274 19.57 5.56 -23.12
CA GLN A 274 20.49 5.55 -24.26
C GLN A 274 20.10 6.63 -25.29
N ARG A 275 18.81 6.71 -25.63
CA ARG A 275 18.31 7.70 -26.58
C ARG A 275 18.44 9.14 -26.07
N GLN A 276 18.20 9.38 -24.79
CA GLN A 276 18.42 10.70 -24.19
C GLN A 276 19.90 11.10 -24.26
N ARG A 277 20.82 10.19 -23.98
CA ARG A 277 22.26 10.46 -24.11
C ARG A 277 22.63 10.87 -25.53
N GLU A 278 22.11 10.18 -26.55
CA GLU A 278 22.29 10.54 -27.96
C GLU A 278 21.74 11.93 -28.30
N LEU A 279 20.55 12.27 -27.78
CA LEU A 279 19.96 13.59 -28.01
C LEU A 279 20.80 14.69 -27.36
N PHE A 280 21.34 14.46 -26.16
CA PHE A 280 22.23 15.41 -25.50
C PHE A 280 23.55 15.59 -26.25
N THR A 281 24.14 14.51 -26.79
CA THR A 281 25.38 14.63 -27.58
C THR A 281 25.13 15.36 -28.90
N LEU A 282 24.01 15.08 -29.58
CA LEU A 282 23.59 15.80 -30.79
C LEU A 282 23.36 17.29 -30.50
N ARG A 283 22.66 17.62 -29.41
CA ARG A 283 22.41 19.01 -29.01
C ARG A 283 23.71 19.77 -28.75
N ARG A 284 24.65 19.16 -28.02
CA ARG A 284 25.99 19.77 -27.80
C ARG A 284 26.74 20.04 -29.10
N ARG A 285 26.66 19.13 -30.08
CA ARG A 285 27.30 19.32 -31.40
C ARG A 285 26.66 20.46 -32.17
N MET A 286 25.33 20.51 -32.19
CA MET A 286 24.58 21.59 -32.83
C MET A 286 24.89 22.94 -32.18
N ASP A 287 24.87 23.04 -30.85
CA ASP A 287 25.17 24.27 -30.11
C ASP A 287 26.61 24.75 -30.35
N ALA A 288 27.58 23.83 -30.49
CA ALA A 288 28.95 24.16 -30.85
C ALA A 288 29.07 24.70 -32.28
N GLN A 289 28.35 24.10 -33.23
CA GLN A 289 28.33 24.56 -34.63
C GLN A 289 27.65 25.93 -34.77
N THR A 290 26.53 26.14 -34.10
CA THR A 290 25.83 27.45 -34.12
C THR A 290 26.72 28.53 -33.51
N ALA A 291 27.37 28.27 -32.37
CA ALA A 291 28.31 29.21 -31.75
C ALA A 291 29.49 29.55 -32.68
N LEU A 292 30.01 28.57 -33.43
CA LEU A 292 31.09 28.80 -34.41
C LEU A 292 30.61 29.67 -35.58
N LEU A 293 29.44 29.37 -36.15
CA LEU A 293 28.85 30.15 -37.24
C LEU A 293 28.53 31.58 -36.81
N GLU A 294 28.04 31.78 -35.58
CA GLU A 294 27.80 33.11 -35.02
C GLU A 294 29.10 33.90 -34.84
N ARG A 295 30.19 33.27 -34.37
CA ARG A 295 31.51 33.92 -34.30
C ARG A 295 31.99 34.35 -35.68
N ARG A 296 31.90 33.48 -36.68
CA ARG A 296 32.29 33.79 -38.06
C ARG A 296 31.46 34.95 -38.64
N ARG A 297 30.15 34.95 -38.44
CA ARG A 297 29.27 36.07 -38.85
C ARG A 297 29.67 37.39 -38.18
N ARG A 298 30.09 37.38 -36.91
CA ARG A 298 30.57 38.59 -36.22
C ARG A 298 31.89 39.08 -36.79
N GLU A 299 32.80 38.18 -37.14
CA GLU A 299 34.07 38.52 -37.79
C GLU A 299 33.85 39.11 -39.18
N ASP A 300 33.03 38.46 -40.02
CA ASP A 300 32.67 38.95 -41.36
C ASP A 300 31.96 40.31 -41.30
N ALA A 301 31.06 40.51 -40.33
CA ALA A 301 30.38 41.80 -40.12
C ALA A 301 31.34 42.92 -39.70
N LYS A 302 32.36 42.61 -38.88
CA LYS A 302 33.42 43.57 -38.52
C LYS A 302 34.28 43.93 -39.73
N ALA A 303 34.72 42.94 -40.48
CA ALA A 303 35.51 43.15 -41.70
C ALA A 303 34.73 43.99 -42.73
N TYR A 304 33.43 43.73 -42.89
CA TYR A 304 32.57 44.54 -43.75
C TYR A 304 32.45 45.99 -43.24
N ALA A 305 32.28 46.20 -41.93
CA ALA A 305 32.21 47.54 -41.34
C ALA A 305 33.53 48.32 -41.52
N GLU A 306 34.67 47.68 -41.32
CA GLU A 306 36.00 48.26 -41.55
C GLU A 306 36.21 48.61 -43.03
N ALA A 307 35.86 47.70 -43.95
CA ALA A 307 35.92 47.96 -45.39
C ALA A 307 35.04 49.14 -45.79
N MET A 308 33.82 49.24 -45.24
CA MET A 308 32.93 50.38 -45.47
C MET A 308 33.51 51.70 -44.95
N GLN A 309 34.13 51.70 -43.77
CA GLN A 309 34.81 52.88 -43.22
C GLN A 309 35.98 53.31 -44.11
N GLU A 310 36.78 52.37 -44.61
CA GLU A 310 37.89 52.67 -45.51
C GLU A 310 37.42 53.22 -46.85
N VAL A 311 36.34 52.66 -47.43
CA VAL A 311 35.70 53.23 -48.63
C VAL A 311 35.22 54.67 -48.38
N GLU A 312 34.61 54.94 -47.22
CA GLU A 312 34.22 56.30 -46.83
C GLU A 312 35.42 57.24 -46.69
N ARG A 313 36.51 56.77 -46.10
CA ARG A 313 37.77 57.51 -45.96
C ARG A 313 38.38 57.84 -47.33
N LEU A 314 38.46 56.87 -48.22
CA LEU A 314 38.94 57.05 -49.60
C LEU A 314 38.05 58.03 -50.36
N LYS A 315 36.73 57.97 -50.18
CA LYS A 315 35.79 58.94 -50.77
C LYS A 315 36.03 60.36 -50.24
N LYS A 316 36.30 60.53 -48.94
CA LYS A 316 36.67 61.83 -48.35
C LYS A 316 37.98 62.35 -48.91
N LEU A 317 39.02 61.50 -49.00
CA LEU A 317 40.31 61.87 -49.60
C LEU A 317 40.17 62.24 -51.08
N GLY A 318 39.42 61.47 -51.86
CA GLY A 318 39.13 61.78 -53.26
C GLY A 318 38.34 63.09 -53.44
N SER A 319 37.39 63.36 -52.55
CA SER A 319 36.68 64.66 -52.54
C SER A 319 37.62 65.82 -52.18
N ALA A 320 38.51 65.65 -51.19
CA ALA A 320 39.49 66.67 -50.81
C ALA A 320 40.53 66.94 -51.90
N TYR A 321 40.97 65.90 -52.61
CA TYR A 321 41.88 66.00 -53.75
C TYR A 321 41.20 66.69 -54.95
N ALA A 322 39.93 66.39 -55.22
CA ALA A 322 39.14 67.12 -56.21
C ALA A 322 38.97 68.60 -55.85
N THR A 323 38.79 68.94 -54.57
CA THR A 323 38.76 70.32 -54.08
C THR A 323 40.11 71.02 -54.26
N GLN A 324 41.24 70.34 -53.99
CA GLN A 324 42.60 70.88 -54.21
C GLN A 324 42.91 71.14 -55.69
N ILE A 325 42.51 70.23 -56.59
CA ILE A 325 42.64 70.43 -58.05
C ILE A 325 41.75 71.59 -58.51
N GLY A 326 40.55 71.74 -57.94
CA GLY A 326 39.68 72.89 -58.18
C GLY A 326 40.30 74.22 -57.74
N VAL A 327 41.00 74.24 -56.60
CA VAL A 327 41.72 75.43 -56.09
C VAL A 327 42.95 75.76 -56.94
N HIS A 328 43.70 74.77 -57.42
CA HIS A 328 44.83 75.01 -58.34
C HIS A 328 44.41 75.53 -59.73
N LYS A 329 43.13 75.35 -60.11
CA LYS A 329 42.56 75.87 -61.35
C LYS A 329 41.95 77.27 -61.21
N ALA A 330 41.93 77.84 -60.00
CA ALA A 330 41.28 79.10 -59.65
C ALA A 330 42.27 80.21 -59.21
N GLN A 331 43.53 80.15 -59.65
CA GLN A 331 44.47 81.27 -59.56
C GLN A 331 44.53 81.97 -60.94
N PRO A 332 43.98 83.19 -61.10
CA PRO A 332 44.06 83.93 -62.35
C PRO A 332 45.39 84.70 -62.46
N ASP A 333 45.95 84.71 -63.67
CA ASP A 333 46.94 85.68 -64.15
C ASP A 333 46.34 87.09 -64.11
N GLU A 334 47.01 88.03 -63.44
CA GLU A 334 46.68 89.46 -63.47
C GLU A 334 47.56 90.17 -64.51
N GLN A 335 46.92 90.70 -65.55
CA GLN A 335 47.52 91.44 -66.65
C GLN A 335 47.76 92.93 -66.31
N THR A 336 48.95 93.43 -66.69
CA THR A 336 49.22 94.72 -67.40
C THR A 336 49.16 96.11 -66.71
N ASN A 337 50.29 96.83 -66.91
CA ASN A 337 50.46 98.20 -67.45
C ASN A 337 50.08 99.48 -66.67
N SER A 338 51.12 100.29 -66.39
CA SER A 338 51.36 101.68 -66.86
C SER A 338 52.59 102.23 -66.11
N ALA A 339 53.43 103.18 -66.54
CA ALA A 339 53.63 103.92 -67.77
C ALA A 339 54.90 104.78 -67.58
N THR A 340 55.84 104.67 -68.52
CA THR A 340 56.57 105.78 -69.20
C THR A 340 57.13 106.99 -68.43
N ALA A 341 58.46 107.19 -68.57
CA ALA A 341 59.12 108.44 -68.98
C ALA A 341 60.62 108.12 -69.22
N ALA A 342 61.35 108.58 -70.23
CA ALA A 342 61.09 109.37 -71.41
C ALA A 342 62.41 109.38 -72.22
N LYS A 343 62.33 109.51 -73.55
CA LYS A 343 63.26 110.26 -74.44
C LYS A 343 64.76 109.85 -74.48
N LYS A 344 65.52 109.98 -75.57
CA LYS A 344 65.37 110.29 -77.00
C LYS A 344 66.83 110.24 -77.50
N GLU A 345 67.06 109.69 -78.69
CA GLU A 345 68.13 110.03 -79.66
C GLU A 345 69.61 110.12 -79.23
N SER A 346 70.45 109.55 -80.11
CA SER A 346 71.92 109.64 -80.26
C SER A 346 72.79 109.02 -79.18
#